data_AF-A0A7W9EZ58-F1
#
_entry.id   AF-A0A7W9EZ58-F1
#
_cell.length_a   1.000
_cell.length_b   1.000
_cell.length_c   1.000
_cell.angle_alpha   90.00
_cell.angle_beta   90.00
_cell.angle_gamma   90.00
#
_symmetry.space_group_name_H-M   'P 1'
#
loop_
_entity.id
_entity.type
_entity.pdbx_description
1 polymer ?
#
loop_
_entity_poly.entity_id
_entity_poly.type
_entity_poly.pdbx_seq_one_letter_code
_entity_poly.pdbx_strand_id
1 'polypeptide(L)'
;MKIPKRVGRDRILANGKTPPVTVSRILMAMILGALCLIVARYLQIAFLDIKPSVPNALIFELGMAGVMAFTIGGIVRQKSFKHMVGHMAGAALAAMTMHNAVWLAPDQFAMVFSQDFVDQILAATDPMSLNIAGTSITI
;
A
#
# COMPACT_ATOMS: atom_id res chain seq x y z
N MET A 1 35.41 -4.18 41.29
CA MET A 1 34.74 -3.80 40.03
C MET A 1 35.08 -4.82 38.95
N LYS A 2 34.09 -5.55 38.43
CA LYS A 2 34.26 -6.60 37.42
C LYS A 2 33.94 -5.98 36.06
N ILE A 3 34.94 -5.40 35.39
CA ILE A 3 34.77 -4.82 34.05
C ILE A 3 34.59 -6.00 33.08
N PRO A 4 33.47 -6.11 32.34
CA PRO A 4 33.25 -7.25 31.47
C PRO A 4 34.27 -7.27 30.33
N LYS A 5 34.88 -8.45 30.17
CA LYS A 5 35.87 -8.82 29.15
C LYS A 5 35.27 -8.56 27.76
N ARG A 6 36.04 -7.92 26.86
CA ARG A 6 35.64 -7.55 25.49
C ARG A 6 34.79 -8.65 24.84
N VAL A 7 33.56 -8.32 24.48
CA VAL A 7 32.67 -9.23 23.76
C VAL A 7 33.31 -9.51 22.39
N GLY A 8 33.56 -10.78 22.08
CA GLY A 8 34.14 -11.18 20.80
C GLY A 8 33.31 -10.66 19.63
N ARG A 9 33.98 -10.15 18.59
CA ARG A 9 33.36 -9.55 17.39
C ARG A 9 32.28 -10.45 16.77
N ASP A 10 32.47 -11.77 16.86
CA ASP A 10 31.55 -12.78 16.35
C ASP A 10 30.20 -12.77 17.08
N ARG A 11 30.16 -12.48 18.38
CA ARG A 11 28.91 -12.34 19.14
C ARG A 11 28.15 -11.07 18.79
N ILE A 12 28.87 -9.99 18.45
CA ILE A 12 28.27 -8.73 18.00
C ILE A 12 27.64 -8.92 16.61
N LEU A 13 28.34 -9.64 15.72
CA LEU A 13 27.85 -9.95 14.37
C LEU A 13 26.71 -10.98 14.37
N ALA A 14 26.71 -11.94 15.30
CA ALA A 14 25.65 -12.93 15.44
C ALA A 14 24.30 -12.34 15.87
N ASN A 15 24.32 -11.31 16.73
CA ASN A 15 23.11 -10.59 17.15
C ASN A 15 22.50 -9.70 16.06
N GLY A 16 23.23 -9.43 14.96
CA GLY A 16 22.74 -8.64 13.83
C GLY A 16 21.95 -9.45 12.78
N LYS A 17 21.87 -10.77 12.91
CA LYS A 17 21.16 -11.62 11.94
C LYS A 17 19.65 -11.44 12.11
N THR A 18 19.06 -10.62 11.25
CA THR A 18 17.62 -10.50 11.14
C THR A 18 17.02 -11.85 10.73
N PRO A 19 15.90 -12.27 11.34
CA PRO A 19 15.26 -13.54 10.98
C PRO A 19 14.93 -13.56 9.49
N PRO A 20 15.04 -14.73 8.83
CA PRO A 20 14.76 -14.85 7.40
C PRO A 20 13.35 -14.36 7.10
N VAL A 21 13.23 -13.61 6.00
CA VAL A 21 11.95 -13.06 5.56
C VAL A 21 11.08 -14.20 5.02
N THR A 22 10.07 -14.61 5.79
CA THR A 22 9.11 -15.64 5.38
C THR A 22 8.09 -15.09 4.38
N VAL A 23 7.60 -15.95 3.47
CA VAL A 23 6.55 -15.60 2.49
C VAL A 23 5.31 -15.00 3.16
N SER A 24 4.88 -15.52 4.31
CA SER A 24 3.75 -14.96 5.08
C SER A 24 3.95 -13.50 5.47
N ARG A 25 5.17 -13.10 5.83
CA ARG A 25 5.49 -11.71 6.16
C ARG A 25 5.56 -10.80 4.93
N ILE A 26 5.83 -11.36 3.75
CA ILE A 26 5.77 -10.63 2.47
C ILE A 26 4.31 -10.43 2.06
N LEU A 27 3.45 -11.44 2.22
CA LEU A 27 2.01 -11.30 1.98
C LEU A 27 1.37 -10.28 2.93
N MET A 28 1.73 -10.33 4.21
CA MET A 28 1.26 -9.34 5.19
C MET A 28 1.73 -7.92 4.84
N ALA A 29 2.96 -7.79 4.33
CA ALA A 29 3.46 -6.54 3.79
C ALA A 29 2.61 -6.07 2.59
N MET A 30 2.33 -6.94 1.61
CA MET A 30 1.47 -6.58 0.48
C MET A 30 0.09 -6.09 0.92
N ILE A 31 -0.56 -6.79 1.85
CA ILE A 31 -1.87 -6.38 2.38
C ILE A 31 -1.77 -5.02 3.07
N LEU A 32 -0.71 -4.79 3.85
CA LEU A 32 -0.50 -3.50 4.50
C LEU A 32 -0.33 -2.36 3.47
N GLY A 33 0.42 -2.59 2.39
CA GLY A 33 0.57 -1.62 1.30
C GLY A 33 -0.75 -1.30 0.61
N ALA A 34 -1.57 -2.31 0.33
CA ALA A 34 -2.90 -2.14 -0.23
C ALA A 34 -3.81 -1.30 0.69
N LEU A 35 -3.84 -1.62 1.99
CA LEU A 35 -4.62 -0.86 2.98
C LEU A 35 -4.14 0.59 3.11
N CYS A 36 -2.83 0.83 3.08
CA CYS A 36 -2.29 2.19 3.12
C CYS A 36 -2.76 3.02 1.93
N LEU A 37 -2.87 2.43 0.74
CA LEU A 37 -3.39 3.14 -0.43
C LEU A 37 -4.87 3.48 -0.27
N ILE A 38 -5.69 2.53 0.21
CA ILE A 38 -7.12 2.75 0.44
C ILE A 38 -7.32 3.89 1.44
N VAL A 39 -6.57 3.89 2.54
CA VAL A 39 -6.61 4.96 3.55
C VAL A 39 -6.09 6.28 2.97
N ALA A 40 -5.01 6.27 2.20
CA ALA A 40 -4.50 7.47 1.52
C ALA A 40 -5.57 8.11 0.65
N ARG A 41 -6.28 7.27 -0.10
CA ARG A 41 -7.34 7.71 -1.01
C ARG A 41 -8.55 8.24 -0.26
N TYR A 42 -8.93 7.58 0.84
CA TYR A 42 -10.00 8.06 1.72
C TYR A 42 -9.66 9.42 2.30
N LEU A 43 -8.42 9.61 2.79
CA LEU A 43 -7.98 10.89 3.32
C LEU A 43 -7.97 12.00 2.27
N GLN A 44 -7.60 11.69 1.01
CA GLN A 44 -7.66 12.68 -0.07
C GLN A 44 -9.09 13.13 -0.36
N ILE A 45 -10.02 12.17 -0.46
CA ILE A 45 -11.42 12.49 -0.77
C ILE A 45 -12.09 13.19 0.41
N ALA A 46 -11.86 12.72 1.64
CA ALA A 46 -12.52 13.27 2.82
C ALA A 46 -11.96 14.62 3.28
N PHE A 47 -10.64 14.88 3.14
CA PHE A 47 -10.01 16.08 3.68
C PHE A 47 -9.49 17.07 2.63
N LEU A 48 -9.14 16.61 1.43
CA LEU A 48 -8.47 17.44 0.44
C LEU A 48 -9.37 17.78 -0.77
N ASP A 49 -10.54 17.16 -0.90
CA ASP A 49 -11.48 17.31 -2.04
C ASP A 49 -10.77 17.21 -3.41
N ILE A 50 -9.67 16.44 -3.46
CA ILE A 50 -8.87 16.26 -4.67
C ILE A 50 -9.60 15.27 -5.56
N LYS A 51 -10.14 15.76 -6.68
CA LYS A 51 -10.77 14.91 -7.68
C LYS A 51 -9.73 13.97 -8.33
N PRO A 52 -10.08 12.70 -8.60
CA PRO A 52 -9.18 11.71 -9.20
C PRO A 52 -8.72 12.04 -10.63
N SER A 53 -9.23 13.11 -11.24
CA SER A 53 -8.98 13.51 -12.63
C SER A 53 -7.64 14.22 -12.89
N VAL A 54 -6.75 14.33 -11.89
CA VAL A 54 -5.44 14.96 -12.10
C VAL A 54 -4.47 13.94 -12.71
N PRO A 55 -3.77 14.25 -13.83
CA PRO A 55 -2.87 13.32 -14.52
C PRO A 55 -1.74 12.73 -13.66
N ASN A 56 -1.45 13.34 -12.51
CA ASN A 56 -0.41 12.90 -11.57
C ASN A 56 -0.98 12.37 -10.24
N ALA A 57 -2.29 12.21 -10.11
CA ALA A 57 -2.95 11.77 -8.88
C ALA A 57 -2.44 10.40 -8.45
N LEU A 58 -2.26 9.46 -9.38
CA LEU A 58 -1.79 8.10 -9.08
C LEU A 58 -0.38 8.09 -8.48
N ILE A 59 0.55 8.88 -9.02
CA ILE A 59 1.93 8.95 -8.50
C ILE A 59 1.92 9.55 -7.09
N PHE A 60 1.10 10.57 -6.87
CA PHE A 60 0.96 11.21 -5.57
C PHE A 60 0.32 10.27 -4.53
N GLU A 61 -0.76 9.57 -4.90
CA GLU A 61 -1.40 8.53 -4.10
C GLU A 61 -0.42 7.41 -3.75
N LEU A 62 0.33 6.90 -4.73
CA LEU A 62 1.33 5.84 -4.51
C LEU A 62 2.48 6.32 -3.62
N GLY A 63 2.89 7.59 -3.79
CA GLY A 63 3.90 8.24 -2.95
C GLY A 63 3.45 8.34 -1.50
N MET A 64 2.24 8.85 -1.24
CA MET A 64 1.68 8.92 0.11
C MET A 64 1.46 7.53 0.71
N ALA A 65 0.92 6.60 -0.06
CA ALA A 65 0.74 5.21 0.36
C ALA A 65 2.08 4.56 0.71
N GLY A 66 3.14 4.86 -0.06
CA GLY A 66 4.50 4.40 0.21
C GLY A 66 5.07 4.97 1.51
N VAL A 67 4.88 6.27 1.78
CA VAL A 67 5.29 6.89 3.05
C VAL A 67 4.52 6.30 4.23
N MET A 68 3.21 6.09 4.10
CA MET A 68 2.39 5.43 5.12
C MET A 68 2.80 3.97 5.34
N ALA A 69 3.00 3.21 4.27
CA ALA A 69 3.42 1.82 4.38
C ALA A 69 4.82 1.71 4.99
N PHE A 70 5.73 2.65 4.69
CA PHE A 70 7.05 2.71 5.30
C PHE A 70 7.00 3.06 6.80
N THR A 71 6.18 4.05 7.18
CA THR A 71 6.03 4.45 8.60
C THR A 71 5.37 3.34 9.42
N ILE A 72 4.26 2.76 8.95
CA ILE A 72 3.58 1.65 9.61
C ILE A 72 4.44 0.38 9.58
N GLY A 73 5.07 0.08 8.44
CA GLY A 73 6.01 -1.02 8.30
C GLY A 73 7.21 -0.91 9.25
N GLY A 74 7.68 0.31 9.52
CA GLY A 74 8.70 0.62 10.51
C GLY A 74 8.27 0.25 11.94
N ILE A 75 7.01 0.52 12.30
CA ILE A 75 6.41 0.14 13.59
C ILE A 75 6.30 -1.39 13.70
N VAL A 76 5.87 -2.06 12.63
CA VAL A 76 5.70 -3.53 12.57
C VAL A 76 7.04 -4.28 12.38
N ARG A 77 8.18 -3.57 12.45
CA ARG A 77 9.54 -4.13 12.25
C ARG A 77 9.76 -4.78 10.88
N GLN A 78 8.98 -4.40 9.87
CA GLN A 78 9.12 -4.85 8.48
C GLN A 78 10.14 -3.98 7.71
N LYS A 79 11.39 -3.91 8.22
CA LYS A 79 12.42 -3.01 7.69
C LYS A 79 13.25 -3.58 6.52
N SER A 80 13.02 -4.83 6.14
CA SER A 80 13.76 -5.47 5.04
C SER A 80 13.35 -4.86 3.71
N PHE A 81 14.31 -4.71 2.79
CA PHE A 81 14.05 -4.30 1.41
C PHE A 81 12.95 -5.15 0.75
N LYS A 82 12.89 -6.46 1.06
CA LYS A 82 11.84 -7.36 0.55
C LYS A 82 10.43 -6.98 1.02
N HIS A 83 10.29 -6.44 2.23
CA HIS A 83 9.01 -5.94 2.74
C HIS A 83 8.60 -4.65 2.05
N MET A 84 9.55 -3.75 1.80
CA MET A 84 9.29 -2.50 1.08
C MET A 84 8.80 -2.77 -0.35
N VAL A 85 9.43 -3.71 -1.06
CA VAL A 85 8.95 -4.17 -2.38
C VAL A 85 7.55 -4.79 -2.26
N GLY A 86 7.29 -5.57 -1.21
CA GLY A 86 5.95 -6.09 -0.93
C GLY A 86 4.91 -5.00 -0.71
N HIS A 87 5.23 -3.95 0.07
CA HIS A 87 4.35 -2.79 0.28
C HIS A 87 4.01 -2.10 -1.04
N MET A 88 5.03 -1.83 -1.87
CA MET A 88 4.81 -1.20 -3.17
C MET A 88 4.01 -2.08 -4.13
N ALA A 89 4.30 -3.39 -4.18
CA ALA A 89 3.56 -4.32 -5.02
C ALA A 89 2.08 -4.42 -4.61
N GLY A 90 1.82 -4.48 -3.30
CA GLY A 90 0.46 -4.48 -2.76
C GLY A 90 -0.29 -3.18 -3.05
N ALA A 91 0.37 -2.02 -2.89
CA ALA A 91 -0.21 -0.73 -3.24
C ALA A 91 -0.49 -0.62 -4.74
N ALA A 92 0.44 -1.02 -5.61
CA ALA A 92 0.24 -0.99 -7.06
C ALA A 92 -0.91 -1.90 -7.50
N LEU A 93 -0.98 -3.13 -6.97
CA LEU A 93 -2.09 -4.04 -7.24
C LEU A 93 -3.42 -3.46 -6.76
N ALA A 94 -3.47 -2.88 -5.57
CA ALA A 94 -4.67 -2.21 -5.07
C ALA A 94 -5.09 -1.06 -6.00
N ALA A 95 -4.17 -0.19 -6.42
CA ALA A 95 -4.46 0.89 -7.36
C ALA A 95 -5.08 0.37 -8.67
N MET A 96 -4.52 -0.72 -9.21
CA MET A 96 -4.96 -1.33 -10.47
C MET A 96 -6.26 -2.12 -10.37
N THR A 97 -6.70 -2.52 -9.18
CA THR A 97 -7.87 -3.42 -9.00
C THR A 97 -8.98 -2.82 -8.16
N MET A 98 -8.74 -1.70 -7.50
CA MET A 98 -9.71 -1.05 -6.61
C MET A 98 -11.00 -0.69 -7.33
N HIS A 99 -10.94 -0.28 -8.60
CA HIS A 99 -12.16 0.02 -9.37
C HIS A 99 -13.03 -1.22 -9.59
N ASN A 100 -12.45 -2.41 -9.74
CA ASN A 100 -13.23 -3.65 -9.80
C ASN A 100 -13.94 -3.96 -8.47
N ALA A 101 -13.31 -3.62 -7.33
CA ALA A 101 -13.95 -3.76 -6.03
C ALA A 101 -15.16 -2.80 -5.90
N VAL A 102 -15.06 -1.59 -6.45
CA VAL A 102 -16.17 -0.64 -6.55
C VAL A 102 -17.29 -1.20 -7.43
N TRP A 103 -16.97 -1.83 -8.56
CA TRP A 103 -17.95 -2.50 -9.43
C TRP A 103 -18.69 -3.65 -8.74
N LEU A 104 -18.03 -4.41 -7.87
CA LEU A 104 -18.63 -5.53 -7.15
C LEU A 104 -19.59 -5.10 -6.03
N ALA A 105 -19.33 -3.95 -5.39
CA ALA A 105 -20.11 -3.49 -4.24
C ALA A 105 -20.22 -1.94 -4.19
N PRO A 106 -20.87 -1.30 -5.17
CA PRO A 106 -20.90 0.16 -5.29
C PRO A 106 -21.51 0.83 -4.06
N ASP A 107 -22.60 0.30 -3.51
CA ASP A 107 -23.28 0.86 -2.32
C ASP A 107 -22.39 0.89 -1.08
N GLN A 108 -21.56 -0.13 -0.89
CA GLN A 108 -20.62 -0.22 0.24
C GLN A 108 -19.50 0.81 0.09
N PHE A 109 -18.98 0.98 -1.13
CA PHE A 109 -17.97 1.99 -1.41
C PHE A 109 -18.53 3.41 -1.36
N ALA A 110 -19.79 3.63 -1.73
CA ALA A 110 -20.45 4.92 -1.63
C ALA A 110 -20.56 5.39 -0.17
N MET A 111 -20.85 4.47 0.76
CA MET A 111 -20.87 4.78 2.21
C MET A 111 -19.50 5.19 2.76
N VAL A 112 -18.41 4.64 2.20
CA VAL A 112 -17.05 4.91 2.69
C VAL A 112 -16.43 6.12 1.99
N PHE A 113 -16.59 6.26 0.67
CA PHE A 113 -15.86 7.24 -0.13
C PHE A 113 -16.71 8.38 -0.69
N SER A 114 -18.04 8.30 -0.63
CA SER A 114 -19.05 9.12 -1.33
C SER A 114 -19.57 8.52 -2.64
N GLN A 115 -20.80 8.92 -2.99
CA GLN A 115 -21.46 8.53 -4.24
C GLN A 115 -20.74 9.11 -5.47
N ASP A 116 -20.29 10.37 -5.40
CA ASP A 116 -19.60 11.05 -6.51
C ASP A 116 -18.31 10.32 -6.93
N PHE A 117 -17.60 9.72 -5.98
CA PHE A 117 -16.42 8.92 -6.26
C PHE A 117 -16.77 7.64 -7.00
N VAL A 118 -17.82 6.94 -6.57
CA VAL A 118 -18.29 5.70 -7.21
C VAL A 118 -18.73 5.99 -8.64
N ASP A 119 -19.54 7.03 -8.85
CA ASP A 119 -20.05 7.41 -10.16
C ASP A 119 -18.90 7.80 -11.11
N GLN A 120 -17.87 8.50 -10.62
CA GLN A 120 -16.66 8.80 -11.39
C GLN A 120 -15.89 7.54 -11.79
N ILE A 121 -15.75 6.57 -10.90
CA ILE A 121 -15.07 5.31 -11.20
C ILE A 121 -15.85 4.48 -12.21
N LEU A 122 -17.16 4.35 -12.03
CA LEU A 122 -18.03 3.62 -12.95
C LEU A 122 -18.06 4.27 -14.35
N ALA A 123 -17.97 5.61 -14.42
CA ALA A 123 -17.89 6.32 -15.68
C ALA A 123 -16.51 6.23 -16.36
N ALA A 124 -15.43 6.02 -15.61
CA ALA A 124 -14.06 6.02 -16.12
C ALA A 124 -13.46 4.62 -16.34
N THR A 125 -14.07 3.56 -15.82
CA THR A 125 -13.51 2.20 -15.86
C THR A 125 -14.55 1.15 -16.16
N ASP A 126 -14.14 0.13 -16.92
CA ASP A 126 -14.98 -1.03 -17.23
C ASP A 126 -14.86 -2.13 -16.16
N PRO A 127 -15.90 -2.95 -15.96
CA PRO A 127 -15.84 -4.09 -15.06
C PRO A 127 -14.81 -5.13 -15.55
N MET A 128 -14.18 -5.83 -14.60
CA MET A 128 -13.16 -6.87 -14.88
C MET A 128 -11.96 -6.35 -15.71
N SER A 129 -11.54 -5.11 -15.45
CA SER A 129 -10.39 -4.50 -16.13
C SER A 129 -9.26 -4.19 -15.16
N LEU A 130 -8.03 -4.05 -15.66
CA LEU A 130 -6.91 -3.45 -14.92
C LEU A 130 -6.71 -2.03 -15.43
N ASN A 131 -6.69 -1.06 -14.53
CA ASN A 131 -6.39 0.32 -14.89
C ASN A 131 -4.90 0.58 -14.62
N ILE A 132 -4.14 0.78 -15.71
CA ILE A 132 -2.72 1.07 -15.66
C ILE A 132 -2.52 2.47 -16.24
N ALA A 133 -2.23 3.44 -15.37
CA ALA A 133 -1.93 4.82 -15.77
C ALA A 133 -2.98 5.45 -16.72
N GLY A 134 -4.27 5.17 -16.48
CA GLY A 134 -5.38 5.72 -17.29
C GLY A 134 -5.73 4.88 -18.52
N THR A 135 -5.03 3.76 -18.76
CA THR A 135 -5.40 2.78 -19.78
C THR A 135 -6.05 1.58 -19.10
N SER A 136 -7.31 1.31 -19.43
CA SER A 136 -8.04 0.14 -18.94
C SER A 136 -7.82 -1.05 -19.88
N ILE A 137 -7.31 -2.15 -19.34
CA ILE A 137 -7.11 -3.42 -20.06
C ILE A 137 -8.10 -4.43 -19.50
N THR A 138 -9.06 -4.89 -20.32
CA THR A 138 -10.02 -5.93 -19.92
C THR A 138 -9.32 -7.28 -19.76
N ILE A 139 -9.67 -8.03 -18.71
CA ILE A 139 -9.13 -9.36 -18.40
C ILE A 139 -10.11 -10.45 -18.85
#